data_AF-A0A661M4G4-F1
#
_entry.id   AF-A0A661M4G4-F1
#
_cell.length_a   1.000
_cell.length_b   1.000
_cell.length_c   1.000
_cell.angle_alpha   90.00
_cell.angle_beta   90.00
_cell.angle_gamma   90.00
#
_symmetry.space_group_name_H-M   'P 1'
#
loop_
_entity.id
_entity.type
_entity.pdbx_description
1 polymer ?
#
loop_
_entity_poly.entity_id
_entity_poly.type
_entity_poly.pdbx_seq_one_letter_code
_entity_poly.pdbx_strand_id
1 'polypeptide(L)'
;VGEGGAEKVTCTGDNPTLREARFALSRGKEVTEAMIRLVSGEEEWSFVLDARWLNFRSFKTPPVARDLSEDPEGVFYEKFFLTEKAVAAVDELFGEFIKIRVSPRWEAEEWPALLRWIREEE
;
A
#
# COMPACT_ATOMS: atom_id res chain seq x y z
N VAL A 1 30.12 13.72 -14.28
CA VAL A 1 29.17 13.55 -13.17
C VAL A 1 28.81 12.09 -13.17
N GLY A 2 29.33 11.30 -12.23
CA GLY A 2 29.29 9.85 -12.29
C GLY A 2 27.86 9.30 -12.19
N GLU A 3 27.55 8.30 -13.01
CA GLU A 3 26.35 7.47 -12.94
C GLU A 3 26.36 6.67 -11.63
N GLY A 4 26.05 7.32 -10.51
CA GLY A 4 25.81 6.64 -9.25
C GLY A 4 24.43 5.98 -9.32
N GLY A 5 24.39 4.66 -9.49
CA GLY A 5 23.15 3.89 -9.43
C GLY A 5 22.42 4.13 -8.11
N ALA A 6 21.09 4.30 -8.18
CA ALA A 6 20.28 4.49 -6.99
C ALA A 6 20.32 3.23 -6.10
N GLU A 7 20.73 3.38 -4.84
CA GLU A 7 20.82 2.27 -3.89
C GLU A 7 19.42 1.91 -3.36
N LYS A 8 18.89 0.74 -3.76
CA LYS A 8 17.59 0.21 -3.34
C LYS A 8 17.73 -0.74 -2.14
N VAL A 9 16.89 -0.56 -1.13
CA VAL A 9 16.69 -1.52 -0.03
C VAL A 9 15.32 -2.17 -0.20
N THR A 10 15.26 -3.49 -0.08
CA THR A 10 14.00 -4.26 -0.13
C THR A 10 13.90 -5.11 1.14
N CYS A 11 12.81 -4.96 1.89
CA CYS A 11 12.54 -5.72 3.11
C CYS A 11 11.42 -6.72 2.83
N THR A 12 11.63 -8.00 3.14
CA THR A 12 10.68 -9.09 2.89
C THR A 12 10.66 -10.07 4.06
N GLY A 13 9.49 -10.61 4.40
CA GLY A 13 9.32 -11.63 5.44
C GLY A 13 7.87 -11.71 5.93
N ASP A 14 7.52 -12.76 6.67
CA ASP A 14 6.14 -12.99 7.17
C ASP A 14 5.80 -12.13 8.41
N ASN A 15 6.82 -11.58 9.06
CA ASN A 15 6.67 -10.60 10.14
C ASN A 15 7.85 -9.62 10.07
N PRO A 16 7.96 -8.83 9.00
CA PRO A 16 9.07 -7.92 8.84
C PRO A 16 8.85 -6.83 9.89
N THR A 17 9.60 -6.92 10.98
CA THR A 17 9.73 -5.77 11.88
C THR A 17 10.13 -4.62 10.97
N LEU A 18 9.41 -3.49 11.03
CA LEU A 18 9.65 -2.37 10.13
C LEU A 18 11.01 -1.69 10.41
N ARG A 19 11.90 -2.33 11.18
CA ARG A 19 13.19 -1.81 11.64
C ARG A 19 14.12 -1.47 10.49
N GLU A 20 14.26 -2.35 9.50
CA GLU A 20 15.12 -2.11 8.34
C GLU A 20 14.58 -1.01 7.44
N ALA A 21 13.24 -0.98 7.25
CA ALA A 21 12.57 0.08 6.53
C ALA A 21 12.68 1.43 7.25
N ARG A 22 12.46 1.47 8.58
CA ARG A 22 12.61 2.66 9.43
C ARG A 22 14.06 3.15 9.45
N PHE A 23 15.03 2.25 9.52
CA PHE A 23 16.44 2.61 9.40
C PHE A 23 16.76 3.22 8.02
N ALA A 24 16.28 2.63 6.93
CA ALA A 24 16.42 3.19 5.60
C ALA A 24 15.80 4.60 5.49
N LEU A 25 14.59 4.79 6.03
CA LEU A 25 13.89 6.08 6.08
C LEU A 25 14.67 7.11 6.92
N SER A 26 15.23 6.72 8.07
CA SER A 26 16.01 7.62 8.93
C SER A 26 17.33 8.07 8.29
N ARG A 27 17.82 7.32 7.29
CA ARG A 27 18.97 7.67 6.43
C ARG A 27 18.57 8.43 5.18
N GLY A 28 17.31 8.86 5.04
CA GLY A 28 16.84 9.68 3.93
C GLY A 28 16.48 8.90 2.67
N LYS A 29 16.33 7.58 2.74
CA LYS A 29 15.70 6.83 1.64
C LYS A 29 14.20 7.11 1.63
N GLU A 30 13.60 7.00 0.45
CA GLU A 30 12.15 7.17 0.25
C GLU A 30 11.50 5.81 -0.07
N VAL A 31 10.25 5.64 0.33
CA VAL A 31 9.45 4.47 -0.07
C VAL A 31 9.10 4.61 -1.54
N THR A 32 9.50 3.64 -2.36
CA THR A 32 9.18 3.63 -3.79
C THR A 32 8.05 2.65 -4.12
N GLU A 33 7.91 1.59 -3.32
CA GLU A 33 6.94 0.50 -3.50
C GLU A 33 6.59 -0.09 -2.13
N ALA A 34 5.33 -0.48 -1.93
CA ALA A 34 4.90 -1.18 -0.72
C ALA A 34 3.96 -2.33 -1.06
N MET A 35 4.17 -3.50 -0.43
CA MET A 35 3.19 -4.59 -0.47
C MET A 35 2.09 -4.29 0.55
N ILE A 36 0.85 -4.20 0.06
CA ILE A 36 -0.34 -3.88 0.82
C ILE A 36 -1.20 -5.13 0.95
N ARG A 37 -1.67 -5.37 2.17
CA ARG A 37 -2.75 -6.29 2.50
C ARG A 37 -3.94 -5.46 2.94
N LEU A 38 -4.99 -5.44 2.14
CA LEU A 38 -6.24 -4.75 2.44
C LEU A 38 -7.24 -5.77 2.96
N VAL A 39 -7.89 -5.49 4.09
CA VAL A 39 -8.88 -6.38 4.70
C VAL A 39 -10.15 -5.58 4.96
N SER A 40 -11.30 -6.10 4.51
CA SER A 40 -12.62 -5.50 4.72
C SER A 40 -13.64 -6.60 5.03
N GLY A 41 -13.99 -6.74 6.32
CA GLY A 41 -14.80 -7.87 6.78
C GLY A 41 -14.08 -9.19 6.53
N GLU A 42 -14.69 -10.07 5.74
CA GLU A 42 -14.13 -11.38 5.34
C GLU A 42 -13.34 -11.33 4.02
N GLU A 43 -13.35 -10.18 3.34
CA GLU A 43 -12.64 -10.00 2.07
C GLU A 43 -11.21 -9.51 2.32
N GLU A 44 -10.26 -10.13 1.61
CA GLU A 44 -8.85 -9.79 1.65
C GLU A 44 -8.27 -9.63 0.24
N TRP A 45 -7.56 -8.52 0.04
CA TRP A 45 -6.78 -8.25 -1.17
C TRP A 45 -5.30 -8.15 -0.84
N SER A 46 -4.45 -8.52 -1.80
CA SER A 46 -3.01 -8.31 -1.74
C SER A 46 -2.53 -7.70 -3.04
N PHE A 47 -1.75 -6.63 -2.94
CA PHE A 47 -1.18 -5.94 -4.09
C PHE A 47 0.08 -5.18 -3.70
N VAL A 48 0.88 -4.79 -4.70
CA VAL A 48 1.98 -3.84 -4.52
C VAL A 48 1.53 -2.49 -5.07
N LEU A 49 1.73 -1.43 -4.30
CA LEU A 49 1.45 -0.06 -4.71
C LEU A 49 2.78 0.67 -4.96
N ASP A 50 2.90 1.37 -6.09
CA ASP A 50 4.05 2.23 -6.36
C ASP A 50 3.82 3.66 -5.86
N ALA A 51 4.87 4.32 -5.35
CA ALA A 51 4.73 5.64 -4.74
C ALA A 51 4.54 6.78 -5.75
N ARG A 52 4.90 6.58 -7.04
CA ARG A 52 4.92 7.65 -8.04
C ARG A 52 3.53 7.90 -8.63
N TRP A 53 2.82 6.82 -8.91
CA TRP A 53 1.55 6.83 -9.63
C TRP A 53 0.44 6.07 -8.90
N LEU A 54 0.75 5.44 -7.77
CA LEU A 54 -0.17 4.55 -7.06
C LEU A 54 -0.72 3.43 -7.94
N ASN A 55 0.08 2.90 -8.89
CA ASN A 55 -0.38 1.77 -9.67
C ASN A 55 -0.43 0.51 -8.81
N PHE A 56 -1.50 -0.24 -8.98
CA PHE A 56 -1.62 -1.58 -8.45
C PHE A 56 -0.80 -2.55 -9.30
N ARG A 57 0.08 -3.29 -8.65
CA ARG A 57 0.83 -4.41 -9.23
C ARG A 57 0.57 -5.68 -8.44
N SER A 58 0.76 -6.82 -9.10
CA SER A 58 0.54 -8.16 -8.52
C SER A 58 -0.79 -8.27 -7.75
N PHE A 59 -1.84 -7.64 -8.29
CA PHE A 59 -3.13 -7.50 -7.61
C PHE A 59 -3.86 -8.84 -7.54
N LYS A 60 -4.27 -9.21 -6.33
CA LYS A 60 -5.05 -10.41 -6.02
C LYS A 60 -6.33 -10.01 -5.32
N THR A 61 -7.46 -10.38 -5.92
CA THR A 61 -8.79 -10.28 -5.29
C THR A 61 -8.97 -11.38 -4.25
N PRO A 62 -9.99 -11.25 -3.39
CA PRO A 62 -10.57 -12.39 -2.69
C PRO A 62 -10.86 -13.56 -3.65
N PRO A 63 -10.83 -14.80 -3.14
CA PRO A 63 -11.21 -15.96 -3.92
C PRO A 63 -12.70 -15.85 -4.27
N VAL A 64 -12.99 -15.96 -5.57
CA VAL A 64 -14.35 -16.10 -6.09
C VAL A 64 -14.56 -17.59 -6.35
N ALA A 65 -15.64 -18.15 -5.82
CA ALA A 65 -15.99 -19.54 -6.07
C ALA A 65 -16.15 -19.76 -7.58
N ARG A 66 -15.78 -20.95 -8.04
CA ARG A 66 -15.93 -21.36 -9.44
C ARG A 66 -16.49 -22.76 -9.43
N ASP A 67 -17.79 -22.88 -9.36
CA ASP A 67 -18.43 -24.16 -9.65
C ASP A 67 -18.51 -24.35 -11.18
N LEU A 68 -18.38 -25.58 -11.66
CA LEU A 68 -18.52 -25.93 -13.08
C LEU A 68 -19.95 -25.68 -13.60
N SER A 69 -20.90 -25.50 -12.68
CA SER A 69 -22.30 -25.14 -12.96
C SER A 69 -22.55 -23.62 -13.01
N GLU A 70 -21.59 -22.79 -12.58
CA GLU A 70 -21.76 -21.35 -12.52
C GLU A 70 -21.63 -20.69 -13.90
N ASP A 71 -22.44 -19.66 -14.09
CA ASP A 71 -22.38 -18.79 -15.25
C ASP A 71 -21.01 -18.06 -15.31
N PRO A 72 -20.20 -18.28 -16.37
CA PRO A 72 -18.92 -17.61 -16.54
C PRO A 72 -19.02 -16.07 -16.49
N GLU A 73 -20.15 -15.49 -16.90
CA GLU A 73 -20.37 -14.04 -16.83
C GLU A 73 -20.50 -13.56 -15.37
N GLY A 74 -21.21 -14.32 -14.52
CA GLY A 74 -21.36 -14.01 -13.09
C GLY A 74 -20.00 -13.95 -12.37
N VAL A 75 -19.16 -14.96 -12.57
CA VAL A 75 -17.80 -15.02 -12.00
C VAL A 75 -16.94 -13.84 -12.47
N PHE A 76 -17.10 -13.43 -13.73
CA PHE A 76 -16.40 -12.26 -14.27
C PHE A 76 -16.84 -10.97 -13.59
N TYR A 77 -18.16 -10.73 -13.48
CA TYR A 77 -18.70 -9.53 -12.83
C TYR A 77 -18.36 -9.46 -11.35
N GLU A 78 -18.34 -10.59 -10.65
CA GLU A 78 -17.92 -10.62 -9.24
C GLU A 78 -16.45 -10.23 -9.08
N LYS A 79 -15.56 -10.76 -9.95
CA LYS A 79 -14.15 -10.34 -9.95
C LYS A 79 -14.00 -8.85 -10.26
N PHE A 80 -14.76 -8.34 -11.21
CA PHE A 80 -14.74 -6.92 -11.56
C PHE A 80 -15.16 -6.06 -10.37
N PHE A 81 -16.26 -6.42 -9.70
CA PHE A 81 -16.73 -5.75 -8.49
C PHE A 81 -15.67 -5.75 -7.37
N LEU A 82 -15.03 -6.88 -7.11
CA LEU A 82 -13.97 -6.98 -6.09
C LEU A 82 -12.74 -6.12 -6.45
N THR A 83 -12.40 -6.00 -7.73
CA THR A 83 -11.35 -5.09 -8.18
C THR A 83 -11.73 -3.63 -7.96
N GLU A 84 -12.93 -3.22 -8.39
CA GLU A 84 -13.43 -1.85 -8.18
C GLU A 84 -13.46 -1.46 -6.70
N LYS A 85 -13.89 -2.39 -5.83
CA LYS A 85 -13.95 -2.16 -4.38
C LYS A 85 -12.58 -1.83 -3.78
N ALA A 86 -11.52 -2.53 -4.18
CA ALA A 86 -10.18 -2.22 -3.68
C ALA A 86 -9.61 -0.91 -4.23
N VAL A 87 -9.88 -0.60 -5.50
CA VAL A 87 -9.47 0.66 -6.12
C VAL A 87 -10.16 1.83 -5.42
N ALA A 88 -11.48 1.75 -5.23
CA ALA A 88 -12.26 2.76 -4.52
C ALA A 88 -11.76 2.97 -3.09
N ALA A 89 -11.39 1.89 -2.37
CA ALA A 89 -10.84 2.00 -1.03
C ALA A 89 -9.50 2.78 -1.00
N VAL A 90 -8.60 2.55 -1.96
CA VAL A 90 -7.34 3.30 -2.05
C VAL A 90 -7.60 4.76 -2.43
N ASP A 91 -8.53 5.02 -3.34
CA ASP A 91 -8.91 6.39 -3.73
C ASP A 91 -9.48 7.18 -2.54
N GLU A 92 -10.33 6.56 -1.72
CA GLU A 92 -10.88 7.16 -0.51
C GLU A 92 -9.78 7.46 0.52
N LEU A 93 -8.91 6.48 0.79
CA LEU A 93 -7.75 6.66 1.68
C LEU A 93 -6.83 7.77 1.20
N PHE A 94 -6.57 7.85 -0.10
CA PHE A 94 -5.77 8.92 -0.67
C PHE A 94 -6.47 10.29 -0.55
N GLY A 95 -7.79 10.33 -0.77
CA GLY A 95 -8.59 11.53 -0.55
C GLY A 95 -8.49 12.05 0.89
N GLU A 96 -8.61 11.17 1.88
CA GLU A 96 -8.42 11.53 3.30
C GLU A 96 -6.99 11.98 3.59
N PHE A 97 -5.99 11.28 3.03
CA PHE A 97 -4.59 11.69 3.14
C PHE A 97 -4.38 13.11 2.61
N ILE A 98 -4.93 13.46 1.44
CA ILE A 98 -4.77 14.79 0.86
C ILE A 98 -5.39 15.86 1.77
N LYS A 99 -6.59 15.62 2.32
CA LYS A 99 -7.22 16.55 3.28
C LYS A 99 -6.31 16.82 4.47
N ILE A 100 -5.70 15.78 5.03
CA ILE A 100 -4.74 15.90 6.14
C ILE A 100 -3.48 16.64 5.68
N ARG A 101 -2.90 16.22 4.55
CA ARG A 101 -1.60 16.67 4.04
C ARG A 101 -1.54 18.16 3.73
N VAL A 102 -2.66 18.75 3.29
CA VAL A 102 -2.78 20.19 2.99
C VAL A 102 -3.29 21.01 4.16
N SER A 103 -3.73 20.36 5.24
CA SER A 103 -4.22 21.05 6.44
C SER A 103 -3.07 21.51 7.35
N PRO A 104 -3.30 22.51 8.22
CA PRO A 104 -2.32 22.90 9.24
C PRO A 104 -1.92 21.76 10.20
N ARG A 105 -2.79 20.74 10.36
CA ARG A 105 -2.53 19.56 11.19
C ARG A 105 -1.32 18.77 10.70
N TRP A 106 -1.01 18.82 9.41
CA TRP A 106 0.17 18.14 8.86
C TRP A 106 1.46 18.58 9.56
N GLU A 107 1.73 19.89 9.59
CA GLU A 107 2.95 20.44 10.19
C GLU A 107 2.90 20.37 11.72
N ALA A 108 1.73 20.57 12.32
CA ALA A 108 1.57 20.62 13.77
C ALA A 108 1.65 19.25 14.45
N GLU A 109 1.13 18.19 13.80
CA GLU A 109 0.89 16.89 14.46
C GLU A 109 1.44 15.71 13.65
N GLU A 110 1.01 15.57 12.40
CA GLU A 110 1.25 14.34 11.61
C GLU A 110 2.72 14.18 11.22
N TRP A 111 3.35 15.24 10.70
CA TRP A 111 4.75 15.20 10.30
C TRP A 111 5.70 14.95 11.49
N PRO A 112 5.56 15.65 12.64
CA PRO A 112 6.29 15.29 13.85
C PRO A 112 6.04 13.85 14.31
N ALA A 113 4.82 13.33 14.22
CA ALA A 113 4.50 11.95 14.59
C ALA A 113 5.17 10.93 13.66
N LEU A 114 5.15 11.16 12.35
CA LEU A 114 5.84 10.33 11.36
C LEU A 114 7.35 10.32 11.60
N LEU A 115 7.97 11.47 11.89
CA LEU A 115 9.40 11.55 12.21
C LEU A 115 9.76 10.83 13.50
N ARG A 116 8.90 10.89 14.54
CA ARG A 116 9.10 10.11 15.76
C ARG A 116 9.03 8.62 15.47
N TRP A 117 8.01 8.18 14.72
CA TRP A 117 7.90 6.79 14.30
C TRP A 117 9.12 6.33 13.49
N ILE A 118 9.62 7.11 12.53
CA ILE A 118 10.84 6.72 11.77
C ILE A 118 12.06 6.52 12.69
N ARG A 119 12.17 7.28 13.79
CA ARG A 119 13.34 7.30 14.68
C ARG A 119 13.23 6.40 15.90
N GLU A 120 12.03 5.95 16.24
CA GLU A 120 11.85 5.06 17.39
C GLU A 120 12.53 3.71 17.10
N GLU A 121 13.47 3.37 17.99
CA GLU A 121 14.21 2.12 17.97
C GLU A 121 13.40 1.12 18.83
N GLU A 122 12.75 0.16 18.18
CA GLU A 122 12.33 -1.08 18.83
C GLU A 122 13.51 -2.05 18.95
#